data_AF-A0A2P4SCR6-F1
#
_entry.id   AF-A0A2P4SCR6-F1
#
_cell.length_a   1.000
_cell.length_b   1.000
_cell.length_c   1.000
_cell.angle_alpha   90.00
_cell.angle_beta   90.00
_cell.angle_gamma   90.00
#
_symmetry.space_group_name_H-M   'P 1'
#
loop_
_entity.id
_entity.type
_entity.pdbx_description
1 polymer ?
#
loop_
_entity_poly.entity_id
_entity_poly.type
_entity_poly.pdbx_seq_one_letter_code
_entity_poly.pdbx_strand_id
1 'polypeptide(L)'
;MLEVELVQKEEKLLETDVIYQHIARLTARIRATAENGKQGTLLLATRINELQKKIKDRTQQMMALVAELSMKQALTIKLQQEMRDREEFLMIVSSRIDQGLPPPKETEIEWLKVLRNEKMHKEAAEARARQAAEEEQAAVSGHVLTTAEPRPTAYVPDDAYSLPVPRPYSALAPFKPSEPGSNIRHFRKPIIKPIEI
;
A
#
# COMPACT_ATOMS: atom_id res chain seq x y z
N MET A 1 90.89 -33.77 -47.08
CA MET A 1 90.00 -32.64 -47.44
C MET A 1 88.68 -32.73 -46.69
N LEU A 2 87.95 -33.85 -46.79
CA LEU A 2 86.67 -34.07 -46.09
C LEU A 2 86.73 -33.97 -44.55
N GLU A 3 87.77 -34.52 -43.92
CA GLU A 3 87.89 -34.52 -42.45
C GLU A 3 88.05 -33.12 -41.86
N VAL A 4 88.77 -32.23 -42.58
CA VAL A 4 88.95 -30.84 -42.15
C VAL A 4 87.63 -30.08 -42.23
N GLU A 5 86.85 -30.30 -43.29
CA GLU A 5 85.51 -29.72 -43.43
C GLU A 5 84.52 -30.25 -42.39
N LEU A 6 84.65 -31.53 -42.00
CA LEU A 6 83.83 -32.13 -40.95
C LEU A 6 84.11 -31.47 -39.60
N VAL A 7 85.38 -31.35 -39.20
CA VAL A 7 85.78 -30.69 -37.94
C VAL A 7 85.30 -29.23 -37.89
N GLN A 8 85.41 -28.49 -39.00
CA GLN A 8 84.90 -27.12 -39.08
C GLN A 8 83.38 -27.02 -38.94
N LYS A 9 82.63 -28.03 -39.41
CA LYS A 9 81.17 -28.08 -39.23
C LYS A 9 80.81 -28.45 -37.80
N GLU A 10 81.54 -29.35 -37.16
CA GLU A 10 81.34 -29.72 -35.76
C GLU A 10 81.61 -28.54 -34.82
N GLU A 11 82.69 -27.78 -35.05
CA GLU A 11 83.00 -26.57 -34.29
C GLU A 11 81.88 -25.52 -34.41
N LYS A 12 81.42 -25.24 -35.65
CA LYS A 12 80.29 -24.34 -35.89
C LYS A 12 79.01 -24.83 -35.21
N LEU A 13 78.76 -26.14 -35.22
CA LEU A 13 77.58 -26.71 -34.59
C LEU A 13 77.63 -26.48 -33.06
N LEU A 14 78.78 -26.70 -32.43
CA LEU A 14 78.99 -26.43 -31.02
C LEU A 14 78.79 -24.94 -30.68
N GLU A 15 79.33 -24.02 -31.51
CA GLU A 15 79.09 -22.58 -31.33
C GLU A 15 77.59 -22.25 -31.41
N THR A 16 76.89 -22.80 -32.40
CA THR A 16 75.44 -22.57 -32.55
C THR A 16 74.64 -23.14 -31.40
N ASP A 17 75.03 -24.30 -30.85
CA ASP A 17 74.38 -24.90 -29.69
C ASP A 17 74.58 -24.07 -28.42
N VAL A 18 75.78 -23.54 -28.18
CA VAL A 18 76.05 -22.64 -27.06
C VAL A 18 75.20 -21.36 -27.16
N ILE A 19 75.12 -20.77 -28.35
CA ILE A 19 74.29 -19.59 -28.61
C ILE A 19 72.81 -19.93 -28.39
N TYR A 20 72.34 -21.07 -28.92
CA TYR A 20 70.96 -21.52 -28.76
C TYR A 20 70.60 -21.70 -27.29
N GLN A 21 71.44 -22.38 -26.50
CA GLN A 21 71.22 -22.55 -25.06
C GLN A 21 71.16 -21.20 -24.34
N HIS A 22 72.03 -20.26 -24.71
CA HIS A 22 72.02 -18.92 -24.13
C HIS A 22 70.72 -18.15 -24.45
N ILE A 23 70.29 -18.17 -25.71
CA ILE A 23 69.04 -17.56 -26.16
C ILE A 23 67.85 -18.22 -25.44
N ALA A 24 67.80 -19.56 -25.40
CA ALA A 24 66.74 -20.29 -24.71
C ALA A 24 66.63 -19.90 -23.23
N ARG A 25 67.76 -19.76 -22.53
CA ARG A 25 67.80 -19.30 -21.13
C ARG A 25 67.29 -17.87 -20.98
N LEU A 26 67.73 -16.96 -21.86
CA LEU A 26 67.27 -15.56 -21.84
C LEU A 26 65.77 -15.47 -22.12
N THR A 27 65.26 -16.19 -23.13
CA THR A 27 63.84 -16.24 -23.46
C THR A 27 63.02 -16.80 -22.31
N ALA A 28 63.48 -17.87 -21.65
CA ALA A 28 62.81 -18.42 -20.47
C ALA A 28 62.73 -17.41 -19.32
N ARG A 29 63.83 -16.67 -19.08
CA ARG A 29 63.87 -15.61 -18.04
C ARG A 29 62.91 -14.47 -18.36
N ILE A 30 62.89 -13.99 -19.60
CA ILE A 30 61.96 -12.93 -20.04
C ILE A 30 60.51 -13.39 -19.93
N ARG A 31 60.21 -14.65 -20.29
CA ARG A 31 58.88 -15.23 -20.14
C ARG A 31 58.45 -15.27 -18.67
N ALA A 32 59.34 -15.71 -17.78
CA ALA A 32 59.06 -15.75 -16.34
C ALA A 32 58.79 -14.35 -15.77
N THR A 33 59.59 -13.34 -16.16
CA THR A 33 59.37 -11.96 -15.70
C THR A 33 58.07 -11.37 -16.25
N ALA A 34 57.73 -11.68 -17.52
CA ALA A 34 56.48 -11.25 -18.13
C ALA A 34 55.26 -11.89 -17.46
N GLU A 35 55.29 -13.19 -17.17
CA GLU A 35 54.20 -13.87 -16.46
C GLU A 35 54.03 -13.35 -15.02
N ASN A 36 55.12 -13.12 -14.30
CA ASN A 36 55.04 -12.53 -12.96
C ASN A 36 54.44 -11.10 -13.00
N GLY A 37 54.82 -10.29 -13.99
CA GLY A 37 54.23 -8.97 -14.21
C GLY A 37 52.73 -9.01 -14.53
N LYS A 38 52.29 -9.96 -15.37
CA LYS A 38 50.87 -10.20 -15.66
C LYS A 38 50.08 -10.58 -14.41
N GLN A 39 50.60 -11.51 -13.61
CA GLN A 39 49.97 -11.93 -12.35
C GLN A 39 49.84 -10.76 -11.37
N GLY A 40 50.90 -9.97 -11.19
CA GLY A 40 50.86 -8.78 -10.34
C GLY A 40 49.81 -7.76 -10.81
N THR A 41 49.75 -7.52 -12.13
CA THR A 41 48.78 -6.59 -12.72
C THR A 41 47.34 -7.09 -12.54
N LEU A 42 47.11 -8.39 -12.70
CA LEU A 42 45.79 -9.01 -12.49
C LEU A 42 45.35 -8.86 -11.04
N LEU A 43 46.22 -9.14 -10.07
CA LEU A 43 45.90 -8.99 -8.65
C LEU A 43 45.58 -7.54 -8.26
N LEU A 44 46.27 -6.57 -8.87
CA LEU A 44 45.96 -5.16 -8.66
C LEU A 44 44.59 -4.81 -9.28
N ALA A 45 44.31 -5.28 -10.50
CA ALA A 45 43.04 -5.04 -11.17
C ALA A 45 41.85 -5.62 -10.39
N THR A 46 41.97 -6.83 -9.84
CA THR A 46 40.91 -7.43 -9.01
C THR A 46 40.67 -6.62 -7.73
N ARG A 47 41.73 -6.22 -7.03
CA ARG A 47 41.62 -5.36 -5.84
C ARG A 47 40.99 -4.01 -6.15
N ILE A 48 41.35 -3.38 -7.26
CA ILE A 48 40.76 -2.11 -7.70
C ILE A 48 39.26 -2.29 -7.96
N ASN A 49 38.87 -3.36 -8.66
CA ASN A 49 37.46 -3.64 -8.93
C ASN A 49 36.65 -3.87 -7.65
N GLU A 50 37.21 -4.57 -6.67
CA GLU A 50 36.59 -4.76 -5.35
C GLU A 50 36.41 -3.43 -4.61
N LEU A 51 37.42 -2.56 -4.62
CA LEU A 51 37.34 -1.23 -4.00
C LEU A 51 36.29 -0.36 -4.71
N GLN A 52 36.27 -0.36 -6.05
CA GLN A 52 35.25 0.36 -6.82
C GLN A 52 33.84 -0.12 -6.47
N LYS A 53 33.63 -1.43 -6.30
CA LYS A 53 32.35 -1.98 -5.85
C LYS A 53 31.98 -1.46 -4.47
N LYS A 54 32.89 -1.54 -3.49
CA LYS A 54 32.67 -1.03 -2.14
C LYS A 54 32.34 0.47 -2.12
N ILE A 55 33.01 1.26 -2.95
CA ILE A 55 32.74 2.70 -3.09
C ILE A 55 31.33 2.91 -3.62
N LYS A 56 30.93 2.23 -4.71
CA LYS A 56 29.57 2.33 -5.27
C LYS A 56 28.50 1.95 -4.25
N ASP A 57 28.70 0.85 -3.53
CA ASP A 57 27.77 0.39 -2.50
C ASP A 57 27.62 1.44 -1.38
N ARG A 58 28.73 2.02 -0.91
CA ARG A 58 28.71 3.09 0.09
C ARG A 58 28.07 4.37 -0.42
N THR A 59 28.34 4.77 -1.67
CA THR A 59 27.68 5.93 -2.28
C THR A 59 26.17 5.72 -2.36
N GLN A 60 25.72 4.51 -2.72
CA GLN A 60 24.30 4.19 -2.75
C GLN A 60 23.65 4.26 -1.36
N GLN A 61 24.31 3.71 -0.34
CA GLN A 61 23.86 3.83 1.05
C GLN A 61 23.79 5.30 1.50
N MET A 62 24.79 6.10 1.16
CA MET A 62 24.81 7.52 1.49
C MET A 62 23.66 8.27 0.80
N MET A 63 23.38 8.00 -0.47
CA MET A 63 22.25 8.61 -1.18
C MET A 63 20.91 8.24 -0.53
N ALA A 64 20.73 6.98 -0.12
CA ALA A 64 19.51 6.55 0.59
C ALA A 64 19.33 7.30 1.92
N LEU A 65 20.40 7.42 2.71
CA LEU A 65 20.36 8.16 3.98
C LEU A 65 20.09 9.65 3.78
N VAL A 66 20.68 10.27 2.75
CA VAL A 66 20.42 11.67 2.41
C VAL A 66 18.96 11.89 2.01
N ALA A 67 18.37 10.96 1.23
CA ALA A 67 16.96 11.03 0.86
C ALA A 67 16.03 10.89 2.08
N GLU A 68 16.34 9.95 2.98
CA GLU A 68 15.59 9.78 4.23
C GLU A 68 15.66 11.03 5.11
N LEU A 69 16.86 11.60 5.26
CA LEU A 69 17.07 12.83 6.02
C LEU A 69 16.32 14.00 5.39
N SER A 70 16.33 14.13 4.07
CA SER A 70 15.59 15.18 3.35
C SER A 70 14.07 15.06 3.58
N MET A 71 13.53 13.85 3.56
CA MET A 71 12.11 13.61 3.85
C MET A 71 11.75 14.00 5.29
N LYS A 72 12.60 13.64 6.26
CA LYS A 72 12.43 14.02 7.68
C LYS A 72 12.54 15.52 7.90
N GLN A 73 13.47 16.19 7.21
CA GLN A 73 13.60 17.65 7.24
C GLN A 73 12.35 18.33 6.69
N ALA A 74 11.83 17.87 5.54
CA ALA A 74 10.60 18.40 4.96
C ALA A 74 9.41 18.23 5.91
N LEU A 75 9.29 17.07 6.56
CA LEU A 75 8.26 16.82 7.57
C LEU A 75 8.40 17.78 8.76
N THR A 76 9.63 17.99 9.24
CA THR A 76 9.90 18.89 10.37
C THR A 76 9.52 20.33 10.04
N ILE A 77 9.88 20.81 8.84
CA ILE A 77 9.51 22.15 8.36
C ILE A 77 7.99 22.29 8.28
N LYS A 78 7.29 21.28 7.76
CA LYS A 78 5.82 21.29 7.68
C LYS A 78 5.19 21.36 9.07
N LEU A 79 5.64 20.52 10.01
CA LEU A 79 5.13 20.53 11.38
C LEU A 79 5.42 21.86 12.10
N GLN A 80 6.59 22.45 11.87
CA GLN A 80 6.93 23.77 12.41
C GLN A 80 6.03 24.87 11.83
N GLN A 81 5.68 24.79 10.54
CA GLN A 81 4.72 25.71 9.94
C GLN A 81 3.34 25.54 10.57
N GLU A 82 2.84 24.31 10.69
CA GLU A 82 1.54 24.03 11.32
C GLU A 82 1.48 24.49 12.78
N MET A 83 2.58 24.36 13.53
CA MET A 83 2.69 24.89 14.89
C MET A 83 2.56 26.42 14.91
N ARG A 84 3.30 27.12 14.05
CA ARG A 84 3.23 28.59 13.94
C ARG A 84 1.83 29.06 13.56
N ASP A 85 1.22 28.41 12.56
CA ASP A 85 -0.14 28.77 12.09
C ASP A 85 -1.17 28.58 13.22
N ARG A 86 -1.04 27.50 14.01
CA ARG A 86 -1.92 27.26 15.16
C ARG A 86 -1.66 28.23 16.31
N GLU A 87 -0.41 28.56 16.60
CA GLU A 87 -0.05 29.56 17.61
C GLU A 87 -0.61 30.95 17.25
N GLU A 88 -0.47 31.36 15.99
CA GLU A 88 -1.06 32.61 15.49
C GLU A 88 -2.59 32.60 15.61
N PHE A 89 -3.23 31.51 15.20
CA PHE A 89 -4.67 31.36 15.35
C PHE A 89 -5.12 31.46 16.81
N LEU A 90 -4.43 30.76 17.73
CA LEU A 90 -4.73 30.83 19.16
C LEU A 90 -4.54 32.24 19.71
N MET A 91 -3.46 32.93 19.33
CA MET A 91 -3.23 34.32 19.73
C MET A 91 -4.37 35.24 19.28
N ILE A 92 -4.85 35.10 18.04
CA ILE A 92 -5.99 35.87 17.52
C ILE A 92 -7.26 35.58 18.32
N VAL A 93 -7.55 34.30 18.57
CA VAL A 93 -8.75 33.89 19.31
C VAL A 93 -8.70 34.38 20.75
N SER A 94 -7.57 34.21 21.45
CA SER A 94 -7.38 34.71 22.82
C SER A 94 -7.57 36.22 22.89
N SER A 95 -6.95 36.98 21.99
CA SER A 95 -7.10 38.44 21.93
C SER A 95 -8.56 38.87 21.72
N ARG A 96 -9.33 38.15 20.88
CA ARG A 96 -10.77 38.41 20.69
C ARG A 96 -11.58 38.10 21.94
N ILE A 97 -11.29 36.98 22.60
CA ILE A 97 -11.97 36.58 23.84
C ILE A 97 -11.73 37.63 24.93
N ASP A 98 -10.48 38.10 25.08
CA ASP A 98 -10.12 39.17 26.03
C ASP A 98 -10.87 40.48 25.74
N GLN A 99 -11.16 40.75 24.47
CA GLN A 99 -11.97 41.89 24.02
C GLN A 99 -13.48 41.65 24.08
N GLY A 100 -13.93 40.45 24.47
CA GLY A 100 -15.35 40.05 24.48
C GLY A 100 -15.96 39.92 23.08
N LEU A 101 -15.12 39.82 22.04
CA LEU A 101 -15.55 39.64 20.65
C LEU A 101 -15.79 38.15 20.34
N PRO A 102 -16.73 37.83 19.44
CA PRO A 102 -16.99 36.45 19.06
C PRO A 102 -15.79 35.82 18.34
N PRO A 103 -15.60 34.48 18.49
CA PRO A 103 -14.59 33.74 17.74
C PRO A 103 -14.70 33.93 16.22
N PRO A 104 -13.63 33.69 15.45
CA PRO A 104 -13.68 33.75 13.99
C PRO A 104 -14.78 32.86 13.42
N LYS A 105 -15.46 33.33 12.36
CA LYS A 105 -16.61 32.64 11.72
C LYS A 105 -16.27 31.21 11.27
N GLU A 106 -15.06 30.98 10.80
CA GLU A 106 -14.59 29.64 10.40
C GLU A 106 -14.64 28.66 11.58
N THR A 107 -14.19 29.10 12.76
CA THR A 107 -14.22 28.32 14.01
C THR A 107 -15.64 27.96 14.42
N GLU A 108 -16.58 28.88 14.26
CA GLU A 108 -18.00 28.64 14.57
C GLU A 108 -18.59 27.59 13.62
N ILE A 109 -18.27 27.66 12.33
CA ILE A 109 -18.70 26.66 11.35
C ILE A 109 -18.12 25.27 11.68
N GLU A 110 -16.84 25.20 12.02
CA GLU A 110 -16.17 23.97 12.46
C GLU A 110 -16.85 23.37 13.69
N TRP A 111 -17.15 24.21 14.69
CA TRP A 111 -17.82 23.80 15.92
C TRP A 111 -19.23 23.24 15.65
N LEU A 112 -20.02 23.90 14.80
CA LEU A 112 -21.34 23.42 14.41
C LEU A 112 -21.29 22.09 13.66
N LYS A 113 -20.23 21.83 12.88
CA LYS A 113 -20.02 20.51 12.24
C LYS A 113 -19.74 19.44 13.29
N VAL A 114 -18.89 19.72 14.29
CA VAL A 114 -18.59 18.79 15.38
C VAL A 114 -19.86 18.42 16.14
N LEU A 115 -20.65 19.41 16.55
CA LEU A 115 -21.95 19.19 17.22
C LEU A 115 -22.91 18.34 16.40
N ARG A 116 -23.00 18.59 15.08
CA ARG A 116 -23.81 17.77 14.17
C ARG A 116 -23.31 16.33 14.13
N ASN A 117 -22.01 16.12 13.98
CA ASN A 117 -21.43 14.79 13.90
C ASN A 117 -21.61 14.02 15.21
N GLU A 118 -21.41 14.66 16.37
CA GLU A 118 -21.68 14.05 17.66
C GLU A 118 -23.13 13.62 17.82
N LYS A 119 -24.08 14.46 17.39
CA LYS A 119 -25.51 14.10 17.40
C LYS A 119 -25.79 12.88 16.52
N MET A 120 -25.27 12.87 15.30
CA MET A 120 -25.41 11.74 14.38
C MET A 120 -24.79 10.46 14.95
N HIS A 121 -23.62 10.56 15.59
CA HIS A 121 -22.97 9.41 16.22
C HIS A 121 -23.75 8.87 17.41
N LYS A 122 -24.32 9.75 18.25
CA LYS A 122 -25.20 9.37 19.36
C LYS A 122 -26.45 8.67 18.85
N GLU A 123 -27.14 9.25 17.87
CA GLU A 123 -28.34 8.65 17.27
C GLU A 123 -28.03 7.28 16.63
N ALA A 124 -26.90 7.16 15.92
CA ALA A 124 -26.48 5.89 15.34
C ALA A 124 -26.13 4.84 16.40
N ALA A 125 -25.50 5.24 17.51
CA ALA A 125 -25.19 4.35 18.63
C ALA A 125 -26.47 3.90 19.35
N GLU A 126 -27.41 4.81 19.59
CA GLU A 126 -28.72 4.49 20.16
C GLU A 126 -29.52 3.55 19.25
N ALA A 127 -29.54 3.79 17.93
CA ALA A 127 -30.22 2.91 16.98
C ALA A 127 -29.62 1.50 17.00
N ARG A 128 -28.29 1.38 17.01
CA ARG A 128 -27.61 0.08 17.14
C ARG A 128 -27.91 -0.60 18.47
N ALA A 129 -27.95 0.14 19.57
CA ALA A 129 -28.27 -0.40 20.89
C ALA A 129 -29.73 -0.90 20.96
N ARG A 130 -30.68 -0.17 20.36
CA ARG A 130 -32.08 -0.61 20.27
C ARG A 130 -32.21 -1.88 19.44
N GLN A 131 -31.57 -1.93 18.27
CA GLN A 131 -31.54 -3.14 17.43
C GLN A 131 -30.97 -4.34 18.17
N ALA A 132 -29.85 -4.17 18.88
CA ALA A 132 -29.25 -5.26 19.66
C ALA A 132 -30.17 -5.73 20.80
N ALA A 133 -30.85 -4.82 21.50
CA ALA A 133 -31.80 -5.18 22.55
C ALA A 133 -33.05 -5.89 22.00
N GLU A 134 -33.55 -5.47 20.83
CA GLU A 134 -34.64 -6.15 20.12
C GLU A 134 -34.23 -7.56 19.68
N GLU A 135 -33.02 -7.73 19.14
CA GLU A 135 -32.44 -9.04 18.79
C GLU A 135 -32.28 -9.95 20.02
N GLU A 136 -31.81 -9.41 21.15
CA GLU A 136 -31.67 -10.16 22.40
C GLU A 136 -33.03 -10.58 22.97
N GLN A 137 -34.01 -9.68 23.00
CA GLN A 137 -35.39 -10.02 23.40
C GLN A 137 -36.01 -11.07 22.47
N ALA A 138 -35.78 -10.98 21.16
CA ALA A 138 -36.26 -11.97 20.20
C ALA A 138 -35.60 -13.34 20.43
N ALA A 139 -34.31 -13.38 20.78
CA ALA A 139 -33.57 -14.61 21.06
C ALA A 139 -34.04 -15.35 22.33
N VAL A 140 -34.54 -14.63 23.35
CA VAL A 140 -35.05 -15.23 24.60
C VAL A 140 -36.37 -15.98 24.40
N SER A 141 -37.15 -15.67 23.35
CA SER A 141 -38.51 -16.21 23.14
C SER A 141 -38.58 -17.69 22.68
N GLY A 142 -37.47 -18.43 22.67
CA GLY A 142 -37.44 -19.85 22.26
C GLY A 142 -37.74 -20.09 20.77
N HIS A 143 -37.80 -19.02 19.97
CA HIS A 143 -38.05 -19.09 18.54
C HIS A 143 -36.76 -19.33 17.74
N VAL A 144 -36.86 -20.09 16.65
CA VAL A 144 -35.76 -20.28 15.69
C VAL A 144 -35.43 -18.91 15.06
N LEU A 145 -34.19 -18.46 15.19
CA LEU A 145 -33.72 -17.20 14.62
C LEU A 145 -33.70 -17.32 13.09
N THR A 146 -34.57 -16.57 12.40
CA THR A 146 -34.57 -16.48 10.93
C THR A 146 -34.64 -15.02 10.50
N THR A 147 -33.85 -14.64 9.50
CA THR A 147 -33.91 -13.33 8.84
C THR A 147 -35.00 -13.23 7.77
N ALA A 148 -35.81 -14.29 7.61
CA ALA A 148 -36.88 -14.33 6.63
C ALA A 148 -38.13 -13.63 7.19
N GLU A 149 -38.68 -12.66 6.46
CA GLU A 149 -39.97 -12.07 6.81
C GLU A 149 -41.08 -13.14 6.77
N PRO A 150 -41.97 -13.23 7.78
CA PRO A 150 -43.08 -14.15 7.76
C PRO A 150 -44.01 -13.84 6.58
N ARG A 151 -44.49 -14.88 5.89
CA ARG A 151 -45.46 -14.71 4.81
C ARG A 151 -46.76 -14.15 5.39
N PRO A 152 -47.52 -13.32 4.66
CA PRO A 152 -48.85 -12.86 5.12
C PRO A 152 -49.85 -13.99 5.40
N THR A 153 -49.58 -15.19 4.86
CA THR A 153 -50.37 -16.42 5.09
C THR A 153 -49.75 -17.34 6.14
N ALA A 154 -48.76 -16.90 6.90
CA ALA A 154 -48.12 -17.71 7.94
C ALA A 154 -49.09 -18.01 9.08
N TYR A 155 -49.17 -19.28 9.47
CA TYR A 155 -50.01 -19.76 10.56
C TYR A 155 -49.33 -19.50 11.91
N VAL A 156 -49.30 -18.23 12.30
CA VAL A 156 -48.79 -17.82 13.61
C VAL A 156 -49.96 -17.90 14.62
N PRO A 157 -49.84 -18.69 15.70
CA PRO A 157 -50.83 -18.72 16.77
C PRO A 157 -50.93 -17.35 17.45
N ASP A 158 -52.15 -16.84 17.66
CA ASP A 158 -52.36 -15.56 18.37
C ASP A 158 -52.09 -15.70 19.88
N ASP A 159 -52.22 -16.91 20.42
CA ASP A 159 -52.02 -17.24 21.84
C ASP A 159 -51.23 -18.54 22.04
N ALA A 160 -50.49 -18.64 23.16
CA ALA A 160 -49.59 -19.76 23.49
C ALA A 160 -50.28 -21.14 23.59
N TYR A 161 -51.62 -21.18 23.67
CA TYR A 161 -52.42 -22.40 23.78
C TYR A 161 -53.23 -22.71 22.51
N SER A 162 -53.13 -21.88 21.48
CA SER A 162 -53.88 -22.05 20.23
C SER A 162 -53.08 -22.88 19.22
N LEU A 163 -53.73 -23.87 18.60
CA LEU A 163 -53.10 -24.67 17.55
C LEU A 163 -53.00 -23.84 16.26
N PRO A 164 -51.90 -23.92 15.49
CA PRO A 164 -51.76 -23.23 14.21
C PRO A 164 -52.66 -23.90 13.16
N VAL A 165 -53.93 -23.50 13.14
CA VAL A 165 -54.91 -24.02 12.17
C VAL A 165 -54.99 -23.10 10.96
N PRO A 166 -55.08 -23.65 9.73
CA PRO A 166 -55.27 -22.85 8.54
C PRO A 166 -56.53 -21.98 8.60
N ARG A 167 -56.35 -20.65 8.56
CA ARG A 167 -57.49 -19.73 8.41
C ARG A 167 -58.08 -19.90 7.00
N PRO A 168 -59.38 -20.24 6.87
CA PRO A 168 -60.02 -20.34 5.57
C PRO A 168 -60.22 -18.93 5.02
N TYR A 169 -59.29 -18.51 4.17
CA TYR A 169 -59.49 -17.30 3.38
C TYR A 169 -60.39 -17.65 2.20
N SER A 170 -61.52 -16.95 2.08
CA SER A 170 -62.39 -17.03 0.90
C SER A 170 -61.75 -16.27 -0.27
N ALA A 171 -62.53 -15.74 -1.21
CA ALA A 171 -62.01 -14.98 -2.37
C ALA A 171 -61.12 -13.75 -2.02
N LEU A 172 -61.01 -13.38 -0.74
CA LEU A 172 -60.23 -12.25 -0.23
C LEU A 172 -59.01 -12.72 0.60
N ALA A 173 -58.16 -13.57 0.02
CA ALA A 173 -56.93 -14.00 0.69
C ALA A 173 -55.91 -12.86 0.79
N PRO A 174 -55.24 -12.68 1.95
CA PRO A 174 -54.18 -11.69 2.09
C PRO A 174 -53.00 -12.07 1.21
N PHE A 175 -52.69 -11.18 0.26
CA PHE A 175 -51.56 -11.30 -0.66
C PHE A 175 -50.44 -10.36 -0.24
N LYS A 176 -49.18 -10.78 -0.34
CA LYS A 176 -48.03 -9.87 -0.17
C LYS A 176 -47.90 -9.04 -1.45
N PRO A 177 -48.15 -7.72 -1.43
CA PRO A 177 -47.94 -6.89 -2.61
C PRO A 177 -46.51 -7.06 -3.10
N SER A 178 -46.33 -7.21 -4.41
CA SER A 178 -44.98 -7.25 -4.99
C SER A 178 -44.31 -5.91 -4.75
N GLU A 179 -43.07 -5.91 -4.26
CA GLU A 179 -42.32 -4.68 -4.11
C GLU A 179 -42.26 -3.95 -5.45
N PRO A 180 -42.49 -2.63 -5.46
CA PRO A 180 -42.40 -1.84 -6.68
C PRO A 180 -40.98 -1.98 -7.25
N GLY A 181 -40.85 -2.66 -8.38
CA GLY A 181 -39.56 -2.87 -9.04
C GLY A 181 -38.87 -1.54 -9.38
N SER A 182 -37.54 -1.55 -9.45
CA SER A 182 -36.69 -0.38 -9.72
C SER A 182 -37.14 0.45 -10.95
N ASN A 183 -37.78 -0.20 -11.93
CA ASN A 183 -38.31 0.41 -13.15
C ASN A 183 -39.53 1.33 -12.97
N ILE A 184 -40.20 1.34 -11.82
CA ILE A 184 -41.35 2.24 -11.56
C ILE A 184 -40.97 3.73 -11.59
N ARG A 185 -39.69 4.06 -11.39
CA ARG A 185 -39.17 5.43 -11.53
C ARG A 185 -39.37 6.02 -12.92
N HIS A 186 -39.55 5.18 -13.94
CA HIS A 186 -39.74 5.60 -15.34
C HIS A 186 -41.20 5.56 -15.80
N PHE A 187 -42.14 5.11 -14.96
CA PHE A 187 -43.55 5.07 -15.30
C PHE A 187 -44.17 6.48 -15.22
N ARG A 188 -44.63 7.02 -16.35
CA ARG A 188 -45.37 8.28 -16.41
C ARG A 188 -46.86 8.01 -16.51
N LYS A 189 -47.65 8.54 -15.57
CA LYS A 189 -49.12 8.41 -15.61
C LYS A 189 -49.65 9.07 -16.90
N PRO A 190 -50.58 8.44 -17.64
CA PRO A 190 -51.16 9.05 -18.83
C PRO A 190 -51.97 10.29 -18.45
N ILE A 191 -51.83 11.36 -19.23
CA ILE A 191 -52.63 12.58 -19.05
C ILE A 191 -54.01 12.31 -19.64
N ILE A 192 -55.03 12.29 -18.79
CA ILE A 192 -56.42 12.11 -19.20
C ILE A 192 -56.88 13.42 -19.85
N LYS A 193 -57.22 13.38 -21.15
CA LYS A 193 -57.79 14.53 -21.84
C LYS A 193 -59.24 14.74 -21.38
N PRO A 194 -59.69 15.99 -21.15
CA PRO A 194 -61.08 16.26 -20.83
C PRO A 194 -61.97 15.84 -22.00
N ILE A 195 -63.07 15.16 -21.68
CA ILE A 195 -64.08 14.76 -22.63
C ILE A 195 -64.94 16.00 -22.88
N GLU A 196 -64.95 16.50 -24.11
CA GLU A 196 -65.89 17.55 -24.52
C GLU A 196 -67.29 16.93 -24.60
N ILE A 197 -68.24 17.50 -23.84
CA ILE A 197 -69.68 17.19 -23.90
C ILE A 197 -70.36 18.35 -24.62
#